data_AF-A0AAW8BHV1-F1
#
_entry.id   AF-A0AAW8BHV1-F1
#
_cell.length_a   1.000
_cell.length_b   1.000
_cell.length_c   1.000
_cell.angle_alpha   90.00
_cell.angle_beta   90.00
_cell.angle_gamma   90.00
#
_symmetry.space_group_name_H-M   'P 1'
#
loop_
_entity.id
_entity.type
_entity.pdbx_description
1 polymer ?
#
loop_
_entity_poly.entity_id
_entity_poly.type
_entity_poly.pdbx_seq_one_letter_code
_entity_poly.pdbx_strand_id
1 'polypeptide(L)'
;MTKQKLKTESKIPVDNSTTVLFRETIKFGSLDATWESWIWEGVQAFSVIFKVDDINKYSDKKLLEMTKHIVKDSKPNISRNGQGFVFVNYGFSITK
;
A
#
# COMPACT_ATOMS: atom_id res chain seq x y z
N MET A 1 9.38 -31.31 -6.06
CA MET A 1 9.56 -30.13 -5.19
C MET A 1 9.25 -28.90 -6.02
N THR A 2 8.03 -28.39 -5.94
CA THR A 2 7.56 -27.28 -6.77
C THR A 2 8.20 -26.01 -6.26
N LYS A 3 9.12 -25.43 -7.04
CA LYS A 3 9.62 -24.08 -6.81
C LYS A 3 8.41 -23.16 -6.85
N GLN A 4 8.05 -22.59 -5.69
CA GLN A 4 7.02 -21.57 -5.59
C GLN A 4 7.51 -20.41 -6.47
N LYS A 5 6.81 -20.18 -7.57
CA LYS A 5 7.10 -19.09 -8.51
C LYS A 5 6.90 -17.80 -7.72
N LEU A 6 7.99 -17.14 -7.34
CA LEU A 6 7.97 -15.83 -6.70
C LEU A 6 7.04 -14.93 -7.53
N LYS A 7 5.90 -14.57 -6.95
CA LYS A 7 4.87 -13.74 -7.57
C LYS A 7 5.58 -12.43 -7.88
N THR A 8 5.73 -12.14 -9.16
CA THR A 8 6.43 -10.97 -9.72
C THR A 8 6.16 -9.72 -8.88
N GLU A 9 7.24 -9.08 -8.40
CA GLU A 9 7.17 -7.78 -7.72
C GLU A 9 6.24 -6.86 -8.51
N SER A 10 5.24 -6.34 -7.82
CA SER A 10 4.32 -5.36 -8.39
C SER A 10 5.16 -4.16 -8.86
N LYS A 11 4.97 -3.74 -10.13
CA LYS A 11 5.60 -2.54 -10.74
C LYS A 11 5.05 -1.25 -10.12
N ILE A 12 4.98 -1.19 -8.79
CA ILE A 12 4.55 -0.01 -8.05
C ILE A 12 5.69 0.99 -8.17
N PRO A 13 5.46 2.16 -8.78
CA PRO A 13 6.48 3.18 -8.88
C PRO A 13 6.84 3.68 -7.49
N VAL A 14 8.13 3.94 -7.30
CA VAL A 14 8.69 4.45 -6.05
C VAL A 14 9.39 5.75 -6.40
N ASP A 15 9.09 6.83 -5.69
CA ASP A 15 9.80 8.10 -5.85
C ASP A 15 11.28 7.94 -5.49
N ASN A 16 12.16 8.69 -6.16
CA ASN A 16 13.62 8.55 -6.00
C ASN A 16 14.10 8.81 -4.56
N SER A 17 13.36 9.61 -3.78
CA SER A 17 13.67 9.93 -2.37
C SER A 17 13.01 8.95 -1.39
N THR A 18 12.31 7.93 -1.89
CA THR A 18 11.59 6.96 -1.07
C THR A 18 12.38 5.68 -0.91
N THR A 19 12.69 5.34 0.33
CA THR A 19 13.29 4.06 0.71
C THR A 19 12.20 3.09 1.16
N VAL A 20 11.97 2.03 0.41
CA VAL A 20 11.07 0.94 0.81
C VAL A 20 11.78 0.05 1.83
N LEU A 21 11.20 -0.09 3.01
CA LEU A 21 11.74 -0.91 4.11
C LEU A 21 11.15 -2.33 4.11
N PHE A 22 9.89 -2.46 3.70
CA PHE A 22 9.17 -3.72 3.65
C PHE A 22 8.13 -3.68 2.53
N ARG A 23 7.93 -4.81 1.85
CA ARG A 23 6.88 -4.97 0.85
C ARG A 23 6.39 -6.42 0.83
N GLU A 24 5.09 -6.62 0.96
CA GLU A 24 4.46 -7.93 0.87
C GLU A 24 3.12 -7.85 0.13
N THR A 25 2.80 -8.88 -0.66
CA THR A 25 1.46 -9.01 -1.25
C THR A 25 0.49 -9.53 -0.21
N ILE A 26 -0.60 -8.81 0.04
CA ILE A 26 -1.67 -9.20 0.95
C ILE A 26 -3.01 -9.32 0.21
N LYS A 27 -4.01 -9.88 0.88
CA LYS A 27 -5.36 -10.05 0.32
C LYS A 27 -6.43 -9.49 1.25
N PHE A 28 -7.41 -8.80 0.68
CA PHE A 28 -8.67 -8.43 1.33
C PHE A 28 -9.80 -9.22 0.67
N GLY A 29 -10.08 -10.42 1.19
CA GLY A 29 -10.97 -11.38 0.53
C GLY A 29 -10.37 -11.84 -0.80
N SER A 30 -11.05 -11.58 -1.92
CA SER A 30 -10.55 -11.89 -3.26
C SER A 30 -9.67 -10.79 -3.87
N LEU A 31 -9.58 -9.61 -3.24
CA LEU A 31 -8.83 -8.47 -3.74
C LEU A 31 -7.35 -8.58 -3.37
N ASP A 32 -6.46 -8.56 -4.37
CA ASP A 32 -5.01 -8.46 -4.18
C ASP A 32 -4.62 -7.02 -3.83
N ALA A 33 -3.69 -6.86 -2.89
CA ALA A 33 -3.10 -5.59 -2.51
C ALA A 33 -1.64 -5.76 -2.14
N THR A 34 -0.90 -4.66 -2.00
CA THR A 34 0.47 -4.67 -1.47
C THR A 34 0.51 -3.90 -0.16
N TRP A 35 1.05 -4.50 0.89
CA TRP A 35 1.40 -3.78 2.11
C TRP A 35 2.87 -3.37 2.04
N GLU A 36 3.12 -2.09 2.26
CA GLU A 36 4.44 -1.50 2.19
C GLU A 36 4.73 -0.67 3.45
N SER A 37 5.98 -0.65 3.88
CA SER A 37 6.50 0.39 4.76
C SER A 37 7.65 1.11 4.08
N TRP A 38 7.73 2.42 4.28
CA TRP A 38 8.65 3.28 3.55
C TRP A 38 9.11 4.45 4.41
N ILE A 39 10.23 5.04 4.01
CA ILE A 39 10.71 6.35 4.47
C ILE A 39 10.78 7.27 3.26
N TRP A 40 10.17 8.45 3.35
CA TRP A 40 10.28 9.51 2.34
C TRP A 40 10.56 10.82 3.07
N GLU A 41 11.69 11.45 2.72
CA GLU A 41 12.12 12.74 3.28
C GLU A 41 12.07 12.82 4.82
N GLY A 42 12.51 11.75 5.49
CA GLY A 42 12.54 11.68 6.96
C GLY A 42 11.18 11.37 7.62
N VAL A 43 10.16 11.04 6.84
CA VAL A 43 8.87 10.54 7.33
C VAL A 43 8.77 9.05 7.05
N GLN A 44 8.54 8.25 8.09
CA GLN A 44 8.21 6.83 7.96
C GLN A 44 6.69 6.63 7.98
N ALA A 45 6.20 5.76 7.12
CA ALA A 45 4.78 5.39 7.07
C ALA A 45 4.57 4.00 6.47
N PHE A 46 3.29 3.59 6.45
CA PHE A 46 2.83 2.38 5.78
C PHE A 46 1.84 2.71 4.69
N SER A 47 1.81 1.89 3.63
CA SER A 47 0.79 1.96 2.59
C SER A 47 0.15 0.60 2.35
N VAL A 48 -1.17 0.59 2.14
CA VAL A 48 -1.86 -0.49 1.44
C VAL A 48 -2.15 -0.01 0.03
N ILE A 49 -1.64 -0.73 -0.96
CA ILE A 49 -1.57 -0.28 -2.35
C ILE A 49 -2.41 -1.21 -3.21
N PHE A 50 -3.33 -0.63 -3.98
CA PHE A 50 -4.23 -1.31 -4.90
C PHE A 50 -3.97 -0.85 -6.33
N LYS A 51 -4.20 -1.74 -7.30
CA LYS A 51 -4.32 -1.33 -8.71
C LYS A 51 -5.69 -0.72 -8.94
N VAL A 52 -5.75 0.42 -9.62
CA VAL A 52 -7.01 1.13 -9.94
C VAL A 52 -8.03 0.20 -10.60
N ASP A 53 -7.60 -0.63 -11.54
CA ASP A 53 -8.47 -1.55 -12.28
C ASP A 53 -9.16 -2.59 -11.38
N ASP A 54 -8.49 -3.01 -10.29
CA ASP A 54 -9.04 -4.01 -9.36
C ASP A 54 -10.04 -3.41 -8.36
N ILE A 55 -10.03 -2.08 -8.22
CA ILE A 55 -10.83 -1.36 -7.23
C ILE A 55 -11.80 -0.33 -7.80
N ASN A 56 -11.99 -0.28 -9.11
CA ASN A 56 -12.89 0.64 -9.80
C ASN A 56 -14.34 0.66 -9.24
N LYS A 57 -14.79 -0.45 -8.65
CA LYS A 57 -16.12 -0.61 -8.02
C LYS A 57 -16.19 -0.15 -6.56
N TYR A 58 -15.06 0.17 -5.93
CA TYR A 58 -15.01 0.58 -4.53
C TYR A 58 -14.84 2.08 -4.41
N SER A 59 -15.61 2.70 -3.52
CA SER A 59 -15.40 4.09 -3.12
C SER A 59 -14.25 4.21 -2.13
N ASP A 60 -13.69 5.42 -2.00
CA ASP A 60 -12.64 5.73 -1.01
C ASP A 60 -13.05 5.36 0.40
N LYS A 61 -14.30 5.67 0.79
CA LYS A 61 -14.86 5.27 2.07
C LYS A 61 -14.80 3.75 2.28
N LYS A 62 -15.08 2.96 1.23
CA LYS A 62 -15.03 1.49 1.32
C LYS A 62 -13.61 0.98 1.41
N LEU A 63 -12.67 1.56 0.66
CA LEU A 63 -11.25 1.23 0.76
C LEU A 63 -10.72 1.47 2.18
N LEU A 64 -11.02 2.65 2.76
CA LEU A 64 -10.66 2.97 4.15
C LEU A 64 -11.27 1.97 5.15
N GLU A 65 -12.53 1.61 4.99
CA GLU A 65 -13.19 0.64 5.86
C GLU A 65 -12.54 -0.75 5.79
N MET A 66 -12.19 -1.23 4.59
CA MET A 66 -11.54 -2.53 4.38
C MET A 66 -10.17 -2.63 5.04
N THR A 67 -9.46 -1.51 5.08
CA THR A 67 -8.04 -1.44 5.43
C THR A 67 -7.79 -0.85 6.82
N LYS A 68 -8.84 -0.40 7.53
CA LYS A 68 -8.78 0.22 8.87
C LYS A 68 -8.08 -0.62 9.94
N HIS A 69 -7.98 -1.93 9.74
CA HIS A 69 -7.40 -2.87 10.71
C HIS A 69 -5.89 -3.05 10.58
N ILE A 70 -5.27 -2.49 9.53
CA ILE A 70 -3.84 -2.69 9.24
C ILE A 70 -2.98 -1.93 10.25
N VAL A 71 -3.27 -0.65 10.48
CA VAL A 71 -2.60 0.16 11.50
C VAL A 71 -3.66 0.75 12.44
N LYS A 72 -3.70 0.22 13.67
CA LYS A 72 -4.60 0.71 14.72
C LYS A 72 -4.33 2.17 15.05
N ASP A 73 -5.39 2.89 15.42
CA ASP A 73 -5.34 4.26 15.95
C ASP A 73 -4.67 5.31 15.02
N SER A 74 -4.59 5.01 13.73
CA SER A 74 -4.08 5.95 12.73
C SER A 74 -5.21 6.61 11.95
N LYS A 75 -4.97 7.84 11.47
CA LYS A 75 -5.86 8.54 10.54
C LYS A 75 -5.37 8.31 9.11
N PRO A 76 -6.01 7.41 8.34
CA PRO A 76 -5.56 7.11 7.01
C PRO A 76 -5.78 8.27 6.03
N ASN A 77 -4.93 8.32 5.01
CA ASN A 77 -5.09 9.21 3.85
C ASN A 77 -5.04 8.37 2.56
N ILE A 78 -5.81 8.75 1.54
CA ILE A 78 -5.76 8.13 0.21
C ILE A 78 -5.02 9.04 -0.76
N SER A 79 -4.05 8.48 -1.48
CA SER A 79 -3.38 9.15 -2.59
C SER A 79 -3.43 8.30 -3.86
N ARG A 80 -3.34 8.96 -5.01
CA ARG A 80 -3.38 8.33 -6.35
C ARG A 80 -2.20 8.89 -7.14
N ASN A 81 -1.35 8.03 -7.67
CA ASN A 81 -0.11 8.46 -8.33
C ASN A 81 -0.25 8.70 -9.85
N GLY A 82 -1.45 8.57 -10.41
CA GLY A 82 -1.68 8.69 -11.85
C GLY A 82 -1.12 7.53 -12.70
N GLN A 83 -0.43 6.56 -12.09
CA GLN A 83 0.19 5.41 -12.75
C GLN A 83 -0.59 4.11 -12.52
N GLY A 84 -1.91 4.22 -12.29
CA GLY A 84 -2.79 3.08 -12.08
C GLY A 84 -2.74 2.49 -10.68
N PHE A 85 -2.21 3.21 -9.68
CA PHE A 85 -2.20 2.77 -8.27
C PHE A 85 -2.90 3.75 -7.33
N VAL A 86 -3.54 3.17 -6.30
CA VAL A 86 -4.15 3.88 -5.19
C VAL A 86 -3.50 3.42 -3.89
N PHE A 87 -3.07 4.37 -3.08
CA PHE A 87 -2.35 4.14 -1.84
C PHE A 87 -3.21 4.61 -0.68
N VAL A 88 -3.46 3.72 0.27
CA VAL A 88 -4.02 4.09 1.57
C VAL A 88 -2.87 4.14 2.56
N ASN A 89 -2.57 5.32 3.06
CA ASN A 89 -1.38 5.61 3.86
C ASN A 89 -1.73 5.71 5.34
N TYR A 90 -0.84 5.21 6.20
CA TYR A 90 -1.04 5.10 7.66
C TYR A 90 0.21 5.45 8.45
N GLY A 91 0.00 5.76 9.73
CA GLY A 91 1.02 5.64 10.76
C GLY A 91 2.24 6.54 10.57
N PHE A 92 2.04 7.75 10.04
CA PHE A 92 3.11 8.70 9.78
C PHE A 92 3.88 9.06 11.07
N SER A 93 5.20 8.92 11.03
CA SER A 93 6.11 9.33 12.10
C SER A 93 7.38 9.94 11.51
N ILE A 94 8.01 10.85 12.26
CA ILE A 94 9.30 11.42 11.88
C ILE A 94 10.41 10.44 12.28
N THR A 95 11.31 10.11 11.37
CA THR A 95 12.52 9.32 11.67
C THR A 95 13.51 10.21 12.42
N LYS A 96 13.97 9.75 13.58
CA LYS A 96 15.00 10.43 14.39
C LYS A 96 16.41 10.18 13.86
#